data_AF-A0A8T6T0I7-F1
#
_entry.id   AF-A0A8T6T0I7-F1
#
_cell.length_a   1.000
_cell.length_b   1.000
_cell.length_c   1.000
_cell.angle_alpha   90.00
_cell.angle_beta   90.00
_cell.angle_gamma   90.00
#
_symmetry.space_group_name_H-M   'P 1'
#
loop_
_entity.id
_entity.type
_entity.pdbx_description
1 polymer ?
#
loop_
_entity_poly.entity_id
_entity_poly.type
_entity_poly.pdbx_seq_one_letter_code
_entity_poly.pdbx_strand_id
1 'polypeptide(L)' 'MWDYLIKNGFVVDGTGAPWYRADVAVEAGRIAEMNTRLPASEADAVIDAKG' A
#
# COMPACT_ATOMS: atom_id res chain seq x y z
N MET A 1 7.02 10.19 -6.27
CA MET A 1 6.09 9.56 -7.22
C MET A 1 6.40 8.08 -7.16
N TRP A 2 5.40 7.28 -6.83
CA TRP A 2 5.53 5.84 -6.61
C TRP A 2 5.28 5.07 -7.90
N ASP A 3 5.92 3.92 -8.03
CA ASP A 3 5.66 3.02 -9.17
C ASP A 3 4.29 2.36 -9.02
N TYR A 4 3.98 1.92 -7.80
CA TYR A 4 2.71 1.26 -7.47
C TYR A 4 2.13 1.80 -6.18
N LEU A 5 0.81 1.88 -6.13
CA LEU A 5 0.04 2.08 -4.91
C LEU A 5 -1.03 1.00 -4.79
N ILE A 6 -0.94 0.18 -3.75
CA ILE A 6 -1.92 -0.83 -3.40
C ILE A 6 -2.84 -0.23 -2.34
N LYS A 7 -4.14 -0.11 -2.61
CA LYS A 7 -5.09 0.60 -1.76
C LYS A 7 -6.17 -0.29 -1.16
N ASN A 8 -6.78 0.21 -0.07
CA ASN A 8 -7.98 -0.35 0.57
C ASN A 8 -7.83 -1.77 1.12
N GLY A 9 -6.61 -2.28 1.22
CA GLY A 9 -6.34 -3.65 1.65
C GLY A 9 -6.17 -3.79 3.15
N PHE A 10 -6.09 -5.06 3.57
CA PHE A 10 -5.58 -5.48 4.86
C PHE A 10 -4.14 -5.98 4.69
N VAL A 11 -3.21 -5.40 5.45
CA VAL A 11 -1.80 -5.76 5.44
C VAL A 11 -1.55 -6.85 6.48
N VAL A 12 -0.84 -7.89 6.05
CA VAL A 12 -0.24 -8.92 6.90
C VAL A 12 1.27 -8.78 6.72
N ASP A 13 1.98 -8.28 7.73
CA ASP A 13 3.39 -7.86 7.64
C ASP A 13 4.41 -8.97 7.98
N GLY A 14 3.93 -10.16 8.34
CA GLY A 14 4.76 -11.31 8.69
C GLY A 14 5.34 -11.30 10.11
N THR A 15 5.05 -10.29 10.93
CA THR A 15 5.54 -10.21 12.33
C THR A 15 4.78 -11.13 13.29
N GLY A 16 3.62 -11.65 12.87
CA GLY A 16 2.69 -12.39 13.71
C GLY A 16 1.63 -11.51 14.38
N ALA A 17 1.67 -10.19 14.18
CA ALA A 17 0.59 -9.29 14.56
C ALA A 17 -0.69 -9.56 13.74
N PRO A 18 -1.89 -9.20 14.26
CA PRO A 18 -3.11 -9.20 13.47
C PRO A 18 -2.99 -8.32 12.23
N TRP A 19 -3.78 -8.65 11.21
CA TRP A 19 -3.90 -7.80 10.03
C TRP A 19 -4.40 -6.39 10.40
N TYR A 20 -4.00 -5.39 9.63
CA TYR A 20 -4.47 -4.02 9.81
C TYR A 20 -4.73 -3.35 8.46
N ARG A 21 -5.63 -2.38 8.44
CA ARG A 21 -5.96 -1.66 7.21
C ARG A 21 -4.84 -0.68 6.87
N ALA A 22 -4.31 -0.76 5.65
CA ALA A 22 -3.38 0.23 5.11
C ALA A 22 -3.34 0.17 3.58
N ASP A 23 -2.99 1.30 2.99
CA ASP A 23 -2.46 1.40 1.64
C ASP A 23 -0.93 1.25 1.70
N VAL A 24 -0.34 0.67 0.66
CA VAL A 24 1.11 0.42 0.55
C VAL A 24 1.62 1.01 -0.76
N ALA A 25 2.56 1.95 -0.67
CA ALA A 25 3.25 2.54 -1.81
C ALA A 25 4.60 1.85 -2.05
N VAL A 26 4.92 1.59 -3.31
CA VAL A 26 6.18 0.98 -3.74
C VAL A 26 6.91 1.93 -4.69
N GLU A 27 8.20 2.15 -4.42
CA GLU A 27 9.11 2.93 -5.25
C GLU A 27 10.43 2.18 -5.40
N ALA A 28 10.92 2.06 -6.64
CA ALA A 28 12.13 1.36 -7.01
C ALA A 28 12.20 -0.07 -6.42
N GLY A 29 11.07 -0.77 -6.41
CA GLY A 29 10.95 -2.14 -5.90
C GLY A 29 11.01 -2.28 -4.37
N ARG A 30 10.85 -1.19 -3.60
CA ARG A 30 10.81 -1.21 -2.13
C ARG A 30 9.55 -0.52 -1.62
N ILE A 31 9.10 -0.91 -0.41
CA ILE A 31 8.02 -0.19 0.27
C ILE A 31 8.53 1.19 0.65
N ALA A 32 7.91 2.22 0.06
CA ALA A 32 8.25 3.62 0.31
C ALA A 32 7.43 4.20 1.45
N GLU A 33 6.14 3.85 1.51
CA GLU A 33 5.21 4.34 2.53
C GLU A 33 4.07 3.34 2.81
N MET A 34 3.56 3.34 4.04
CA MET A 34 2.34 2.65 4.43
C MET A 34 1.46 3.57 5.26
N ASN A 35 0.22 3.81 4.82
CA ASN A 35 -0.75 4.63 5.55
C ASN A 35 -2.18 4.32 5.11
N THR A 36 -3.20 4.71 5.87
CA THR A 36 -4.60 4.35 5.59
C THR A 36 -5.24 5.10 4.42
N ARG A 37 -4.62 6.18 3.93
CA ARG A 37 -5.18 7.08 2.91
C ARG A 37 -4.09 7.74 2.06
N LEU A 38 -3.40 6.95 1.25
CA LEU A 38 -2.40 7.50 0.33
C LEU A 38 -3.06 8.07 -0.93
N PRO A 39 -2.63 9.24 -1.43
CA PRO A 39 -3.22 9.86 -2.62
C PRO A 39 -2.89 9.06 -3.89
N ALA A 40 -3.93 8.69 -4.66
CA ALA A 40 -3.75 7.95 -5.91
C ALA A 40 -3.01 8.75 -6.99
N SER A 41 -3.00 10.08 -6.89
CA SER A 41 -2.27 10.97 -7.81
C SER A 41 -0.75 10.88 -7.68
N GLU A 42 -0.24 10.23 -6.62
CA GLU A 42 1.20 10.11 -6.39
C GLU A 42 1.80 8.80 -6.91
N ALA A 43 1.01 7.93 -7.57
CA ALA A 43 1.48 6.67 -8.14
C ALA A 43 1.19 6.54 -9.64
N ASP A 44 2.09 5.87 -10.35
CA ASP A 44 1.94 5.55 -11.77
C ASP A 44 0.89 4.47 -12.02
N ALA A 45 0.83 3.47 -11.12
CA ALA A 45 -0.18 2.42 -11.15
C ALA A 45 -0.88 2.27 -9.81
N VAL A 46 -2.20 2.12 -9.83
CA VAL A 46 -3.02 1.92 -8.63
C VAL A 46 -3.73 0.57 -8.70
N ILE A 47 -3.63 -0.20 -7.62
CA ILE A 47 -4.25 -1.51 -7.45
C ILE A 47 -5.23 -1.42 -6.28
N ASP A 48 -6.51 -1.70 -6.51
CA ASP A 48 -7.52 -1.78 -5.44
C ASP A 48 -7.54 -3.19 -4.85
N ALA A 49 -7.13 -3.32 -3.59
CA ALA A 49 -7.08 -4.57 -2.84
C ALA A 49 -8.27 -4.71 -1.88
N LYS A 50 -9.38 -4.00 -2.14
CA LYS A 50 -10.61 -4.14 -1.37
C LYS A 50 -11.16 -5.58 -1.49
N GLY A 51 -11.38 -6.21 -0.35
CA GLY A 51 -11.93 -7.56 -0.18
C GLY A 51 -11.69 -8.04 1.23
#